data_AF-A0A397HZR0-F1
#
_entry.id   AF-A0A397HZR0-F1
#
_cell.length_a   1.000
_cell.length_b   1.000
_cell.length_c   1.000
_cell.angle_alpha   90.00
_cell.angle_beta   90.00
_cell.angle_gamma   90.00
#
_symmetry.space_group_name_H-M   'P 1'
#
loop_
_entity.id
_entity.type
_entity.pdbx_description
1 polymer ?
#
loop_
_entity_poly.entity_id
_entity_poly.type
_entity_poly.pdbx_seq_one_letter_code
_entity_poly.pdbx_strand_id
1 'polypeptide(L)'
;MPTRIVSHFKTNIYDYLEALPKTTLEKLYEEPATCLAIFRLLPSIARQLVMSLLFDKEGISKNDLIKWIKNDKESLDKFDEAFDKLTKLQMIEQNEKLTLNESFRYSFQDCLTGCGSRQSFGIPLEKHKSKPLDISLLDQYAIEKWENILHFMVGTEKSNVPSASVLEVVTKANLMRDIGGGKYEITNKGFQFLLQDVNTQVWAILIQYLDIAGVMLNMNVVEVLNFFFMLGSLELGQDYSVEGLTPTQRQLLDDLENYGLAYRRKKGSTRYYPTRLATTLTSGNAATVSSNVNIDNTDAGEDSATEQGFIIIETNYKLYAYTKSQLQISVLNLFSELQFRFSNMVTATITRDSVRNALKKGITAQQIISYLTAHSHPQMKKRPSLLPSTVKDQIQLWEMERNRLVVQECYLYKDFKTWSDYEMILKHATKLGVVVWSNESKKMFGVTEAGHEHVRAFIKKKMAQRKSNGTGGNDNFMGNGVNRSTPIGYGDSSNSGTPAR
;
A
#
# COMPACT_ATOMS: atom_id res chain seq x y z
N MET A 1 -21.25 16.78 -2.50
CA MET A 1 -19.79 16.61 -2.29
C MET A 1 -19.51 15.12 -2.24
N PRO A 2 -19.07 14.48 -3.33
CA PRO A 2 -18.57 13.12 -3.22
C PRO A 2 -17.24 13.20 -2.49
N THR A 3 -17.23 12.70 -1.25
CA THR A 3 -16.01 12.47 -0.48
C THR A 3 -15.11 11.58 -1.32
N ARG A 4 -14.02 12.15 -1.83
CA ARG A 4 -12.88 11.37 -2.32
C ARG A 4 -12.47 10.49 -1.15
N ILE A 5 -12.84 9.21 -1.23
CA ILE A 5 -12.27 8.17 -0.38
C ILE A 5 -10.78 8.17 -0.74
N VAL A 6 -9.99 8.87 0.05
CA VAL A 6 -8.55 8.65 0.06
C VAL A 6 -8.41 7.25 0.63
N SER A 7 -8.41 6.25 -0.25
CA SER A 7 -8.10 4.88 0.13
C SER A 7 -6.67 4.91 0.66
N HIS A 8 -6.56 4.92 1.99
CA HIS A 8 -5.34 4.53 2.66
C HIS A 8 -4.96 3.17 2.10
N PHE A 9 -3.71 3.07 1.65
CA PHE A 9 -3.17 1.84 1.08
C PHE A 9 -3.13 0.82 2.22
N LYS A 10 -4.18 -0.01 2.32
CA LYS A 10 -4.28 -1.06 3.32
C LYS A 10 -3.35 -2.17 2.89
N THR A 11 -2.19 -2.17 3.50
CA THR A 11 -1.15 -3.20 3.32
C THR A 11 -1.46 -4.44 4.14
N ASN A 12 -2.29 -4.26 5.17
CA ASN A 12 -2.61 -5.29 6.12
C ASN A 12 -4.05 -5.77 5.93
N ILE A 13 -4.23 -7.09 5.91
CA ILE A 13 -5.53 -7.73 5.82
C ILE A 13 -6.45 -7.33 7.00
N TYR A 14 -5.87 -7.01 8.16
CA TYR A 14 -6.60 -6.53 9.33
C TYR A 14 -7.39 -5.26 9.05
N ASP A 15 -6.73 -4.24 8.48
CA ASP A 15 -7.39 -2.97 8.17
C ASP A 15 -8.55 -3.17 7.18
N TYR A 16 -8.43 -4.18 6.31
CA TYR A 16 -9.48 -4.54 5.37
C TYR A 16 -10.66 -5.21 6.08
N LEU A 17 -10.40 -6.23 6.90
CA LEU A 17 -11.42 -6.94 7.67
C LEU A 17 -12.15 -6.02 8.67
N GLU A 18 -11.45 -5.09 9.31
CA GLU A 18 -12.05 -4.10 10.22
C GLU A 18 -13.02 -3.13 9.52
N ALA A 19 -12.86 -2.91 8.21
CA ALA A 19 -13.72 -2.01 7.45
C ALA A 19 -14.95 -2.70 6.83
N LEU A 20 -15.06 -4.02 6.94
CA LEU A 20 -16.18 -4.77 6.36
C LEU A 20 -17.45 -4.64 7.23
N PRO A 21 -18.64 -4.63 6.62
CA PRO A 21 -19.91 -4.64 7.35
C PRO A 21 -20.12 -5.94 8.14
N LYS A 22 -20.82 -5.84 9.28
CA LYS A 22 -21.12 -6.96 10.19
C LYS A 22 -21.74 -8.18 9.48
N THR A 23 -22.70 -7.92 8.59
CA THR A 23 -23.41 -8.96 7.81
C THR A 23 -22.51 -9.70 6.82
N THR A 24 -21.42 -9.08 6.38
CA THR A 24 -20.44 -9.71 5.49
C THR A 24 -19.47 -10.56 6.28
N LEU A 25 -19.07 -10.12 7.49
CA LEU A 25 -18.24 -10.89 8.41
C LEU A 25 -18.95 -12.14 8.93
N GLU A 26 -20.24 -12.05 9.27
CA GLU A 26 -21.04 -13.23 9.66
C GLU A 26 -21.05 -14.31 8.59
N LYS A 27 -21.28 -13.94 7.33
CA LYS A 27 -21.22 -14.85 6.18
C LYS A 27 -19.82 -15.42 5.95
N LEU A 28 -18.79 -14.62 6.20
CA LEU A 28 -17.40 -15.03 6.11
C LEU A 28 -17.06 -16.10 7.18
N TYR A 29 -17.64 -15.96 8.38
CA TYR A 29 -17.49 -16.91 9.49
C TYR A 29 -18.30 -18.20 9.33
N GLU A 30 -19.15 -18.33 8.31
CA GLU A 30 -19.84 -19.60 7.99
C GLU A 30 -18.89 -20.65 7.39
N GLU A 31 -17.75 -20.22 6.84
CA GLU A 31 -16.78 -21.12 6.21
C GLU A 31 -15.61 -21.46 7.16
N PRO A 32 -15.40 -22.75 7.48
CA PRO A 32 -14.35 -23.19 8.41
C PRO A 32 -12.93 -22.75 8.04
N ALA A 33 -12.60 -22.70 6.74
CA ALA A 33 -11.28 -22.29 6.26
C ALA A 33 -10.96 -20.84 6.63
N THR A 34 -11.96 -19.96 6.55
CA THR A 34 -11.81 -18.56 6.91
C THR A 34 -11.66 -18.37 8.41
N CYS A 35 -12.44 -19.10 9.22
CA CYS A 35 -12.30 -19.09 10.67
C CYS A 35 -10.88 -19.50 11.11
N LEU A 36 -10.32 -20.54 10.47
CA LEU A 36 -8.97 -20.99 10.74
C LEU A 36 -7.91 -19.95 10.33
N ALA A 37 -8.05 -19.35 9.15
CA ALA A 37 -7.11 -18.35 8.67
C ALA A 37 -7.11 -17.09 9.53
N ILE A 38 -8.29 -16.58 9.91
CA ILE A 38 -8.43 -15.44 10.82
C ILE A 38 -7.83 -15.79 12.19
N PHE A 39 -8.09 -16.99 12.70
CA PHE A 39 -7.48 -17.46 13.95
C PHE A 39 -5.94 -17.50 13.89
N ARG A 40 -5.35 -17.94 12.77
CA ARG A 40 -3.88 -17.96 12.58
C ARG A 40 -3.27 -16.57 12.54
N LEU A 41 -3.99 -15.61 11.95
CA LEU A 41 -3.52 -14.24 11.89
C LEU A 41 -3.44 -13.63 13.30
N LEU A 42 -4.41 -13.90 14.18
CA LEU A 42 -4.56 -13.27 15.49
C LEU A 42 -3.30 -13.30 16.39
N PRO A 43 -3.07 -12.26 17.21
CA PRO A 43 -2.04 -12.26 18.26
C PRO A 43 -2.14 -13.47 19.19
N SER A 44 -1.02 -13.90 19.78
CA SER A 44 -0.96 -15.07 20.68
C SER A 44 -1.97 -15.01 21.84
N ILE A 45 -2.12 -13.84 22.46
CA ILE A 45 -3.09 -13.63 23.55
C ILE A 45 -4.52 -13.76 23.04
N ALA A 46 -4.84 -13.16 21.90
CA ALA A 46 -6.16 -13.27 21.28
C ALA A 46 -6.51 -14.75 20.95
N ARG A 47 -5.54 -15.52 20.43
CA ARG A 47 -5.72 -16.96 20.16
C ARG A 47 -6.03 -17.74 21.44
N GLN A 48 -5.33 -17.46 22.54
CA GLN A 48 -5.59 -18.10 23.83
C GLN A 48 -6.99 -17.78 24.35
N LEU A 49 -7.43 -16.51 24.24
CA LEU A 49 -8.77 -16.10 24.62
C LEU A 49 -9.85 -16.82 23.80
N VAL A 50 -9.71 -16.85 22.48
CA VAL A 50 -10.64 -17.55 21.58
C VAL A 50 -10.72 -19.04 21.94
N MET A 51 -9.58 -19.71 22.18
CA MET A 51 -9.56 -21.13 22.55
C MET A 51 -10.23 -21.40 23.91
N SER A 52 -10.05 -20.50 24.88
CA SER A 52 -10.71 -20.63 26.19
C SER A 52 -12.22 -20.42 26.13
N LEU A 53 -12.69 -19.49 25.30
CA LEU A 53 -14.11 -19.16 25.14
C LEU A 53 -14.85 -20.12 24.20
N LEU A 54 -14.14 -20.93 23.41
CA LEU A 54 -14.74 -21.80 22.40
C LEU A 54 -15.69 -22.85 22.99
N PHE A 55 -15.32 -23.43 24.14
CA PHE A 55 -16.11 -24.48 24.79
C PHE A 55 -17.03 -23.95 25.88
N ASP A 56 -16.84 -22.70 26.31
CA ASP A 56 -17.70 -22.07 27.31
C ASP A 56 -18.99 -21.53 26.68
N LYS A 57 -20.14 -21.95 27.20
CA LYS A 57 -21.47 -21.48 26.74
C LYS A 57 -22.02 -20.36 27.61
N GLU A 58 -21.51 -20.20 28.82
CA GLU A 58 -22.14 -19.32 29.81
C GLU A 58 -21.58 -17.90 29.82
N GLY A 59 -20.50 -17.65 29.08
CA GLY A 59 -19.89 -16.35 28.85
C GLY A 59 -19.12 -15.83 30.07
N ILE A 60 -17.91 -15.31 29.84
CA ILE A 60 -16.98 -14.91 30.91
C ILE A 60 -17.03 -13.37 31.11
N SER A 61 -16.85 -12.89 32.35
CA SER A 61 -16.72 -11.45 32.61
C SER A 61 -15.32 -10.94 32.23
N LYS A 62 -15.23 -9.71 31.69
CA LYS A 62 -13.95 -9.06 31.36
C LYS A 62 -13.01 -9.01 32.58
N ASN A 63 -13.56 -8.82 33.78
CA ASN A 63 -12.79 -8.73 35.02
C ASN A 63 -12.11 -10.06 35.39
N ASP A 64 -12.68 -11.19 35.01
CA ASP A 64 -12.07 -12.49 35.28
C ASP A 64 -10.99 -12.83 34.25
N LEU A 65 -11.13 -12.38 33.00
CA LEU A 65 -10.08 -12.49 31.99
C LEU A 65 -8.84 -11.67 32.34
N ILE A 66 -9.02 -10.47 32.92
CA ILE A 66 -7.90 -9.64 33.38
C ILE A 66 -7.11 -10.35 34.49
N LYS A 67 -7.76 -11.15 35.34
CA LYS A 67 -7.08 -11.93 36.40
C LYS A 67 -6.20 -13.06 35.85
N TRP A 68 -6.40 -13.50 34.61
CA TRP A 68 -5.57 -14.55 34.00
C TRP A 68 -4.21 -14.05 33.51
N ILE A 69 -3.99 -12.74 33.54
CA ILE A 69 -2.80 -12.08 32.99
C ILE A 69 -1.91 -11.67 34.15
N LYS A 70 -0.59 -11.81 33.95
CA LYS A 70 0.39 -11.32 34.92
C LYS A 70 0.24 -9.80 35.08
N ASN A 71 0.38 -9.29 36.31
CA ASN A 71 0.23 -7.87 36.67
C ASN A 71 1.37 -6.95 36.14
N ASP A 72 1.89 -7.23 34.95
CA ASP A 72 2.87 -6.38 34.25
C ASP A 72 2.13 -5.42 33.32
N LYS A 73 2.47 -4.13 33.36
CA LYS A 73 1.84 -3.09 32.53
C LYS A 73 1.88 -3.43 31.04
N GLU A 74 3.00 -3.94 30.54
CA GLU A 74 3.15 -4.36 29.14
C GLU A 74 2.24 -5.53 28.75
N SER A 75 1.92 -6.42 29.68
CA SER A 75 1.04 -7.56 29.42
C SER A 75 -0.43 -7.14 29.41
N LEU A 76 -0.78 -6.14 30.23
CA LEU A 76 -2.11 -5.54 30.24
C LEU A 76 -2.37 -4.75 28.94
N ASP A 77 -1.39 -3.95 28.49
CA ASP A 77 -1.50 -3.18 27.25
C ASP A 77 -1.68 -4.09 26.03
N LYS A 78 -0.94 -5.21 25.96
CA LYS A 78 -1.10 -6.22 24.90
C LYS A 78 -2.45 -6.93 24.95
N PHE A 79 -3.03 -7.08 26.14
CA PHE A 79 -4.37 -7.64 26.29
C PHE A 79 -5.45 -6.67 25.81
N ASP A 80 -5.37 -5.40 26.20
CA ASP A 80 -6.32 -4.40 25.73
C ASP A 80 -6.23 -4.22 24.19
N GLU A 81 -5.02 -4.27 23.61
CA GLU A 81 -4.85 -4.28 22.16
C GLU A 81 -5.47 -5.52 21.50
N ALA A 82 -5.23 -6.71 22.06
CA ALA A 82 -5.82 -7.95 21.56
C ALA A 82 -7.34 -7.96 21.67
N PHE A 83 -7.88 -7.42 22.77
CA PHE A 83 -9.31 -7.33 23.03
C PHE A 83 -10.00 -6.33 22.11
N ASP A 84 -9.38 -5.17 21.87
CA ASP A 84 -9.85 -4.18 20.91
C ASP A 84 -9.88 -4.77 19.50
N LYS A 85 -8.84 -5.52 19.09
CA LYS A 85 -8.82 -6.25 17.80
C LYS A 85 -9.94 -7.28 17.69
N LEU A 86 -10.19 -8.09 18.73
CA LEU A 86 -11.28 -9.07 18.71
C LEU A 86 -12.67 -8.42 18.66
N THR A 87 -12.82 -7.26 19.31
CA THR A 87 -14.06 -6.46 19.28
C THR A 87 -14.28 -5.85 17.90
N LYS A 88 -13.22 -5.30 17.28
CA LYS A 88 -13.25 -4.72 15.93
C LYS A 88 -13.52 -5.76 14.85
N LEU A 89 -12.94 -6.96 14.97
CA LEU A 89 -13.24 -8.11 14.10
C LEU A 89 -14.61 -8.75 14.40
N GLN A 90 -15.32 -8.26 15.41
CA GLN A 90 -16.65 -8.71 15.82
C GLN A 90 -16.75 -10.21 16.09
N MET A 91 -15.66 -10.79 16.58
CA MET A 91 -15.63 -12.19 17.01
C MET A 91 -16.34 -12.36 18.36
N ILE A 92 -16.49 -11.25 19.09
CA ILE A 92 -17.06 -11.18 20.43
C ILE A 92 -18.25 -10.22 20.43
N GLU A 93 -19.37 -10.65 21.01
CA GLU A 93 -20.50 -9.79 21.31
C GLU A 93 -20.46 -9.35 22.79
N GLN A 94 -20.72 -8.07 23.04
CA GLN A 94 -20.72 -7.48 24.39
C GLN A 94 -22.15 -7.16 24.83
N ASN A 95 -22.84 -8.14 25.40
CA ASN A 95 -24.20 -7.97 25.95
C ASN A 95 -24.26 -8.35 27.45
N GLU A 96 -23.30 -7.89 28.25
CA GLU A 96 -23.07 -8.18 29.70
C GLU A 96 -22.19 -9.40 30.02
N LYS A 97 -22.20 -10.44 29.18
CA LYS A 97 -21.23 -11.55 29.23
C LYS A 97 -20.49 -11.65 27.91
N LEU A 98 -19.20 -11.99 27.97
CA LEU A 98 -18.37 -12.13 26.78
C LEU A 98 -18.71 -13.46 26.10
N THR A 99 -19.47 -13.41 25.01
CA THR A 99 -19.77 -14.57 24.16
C THR A 99 -19.08 -14.41 22.82
N LEU A 100 -18.56 -15.52 22.28
CA LEU A 100 -18.13 -15.58 20.89
C LEU A 100 -19.36 -15.59 19.98
N ASN A 101 -19.23 -15.01 18.79
CA ASN A 101 -20.24 -15.14 17.75
C ASN A 101 -20.57 -16.63 17.51
N GLU A 102 -21.85 -16.99 17.56
CA GLU A 102 -22.30 -18.37 17.45
C GLU A 102 -21.89 -19.02 16.11
N SER A 103 -21.92 -18.25 15.02
CA SER A 103 -21.51 -18.73 13.69
C SER A 103 -20.02 -19.05 13.63
N PHE A 104 -19.19 -18.14 14.16
CA PHE A 104 -17.75 -18.36 14.25
C PHE A 104 -17.42 -19.55 15.15
N ARG A 105 -18.09 -19.65 16.30
CA ARG A 105 -17.90 -20.73 17.26
C ARG A 105 -18.25 -22.09 16.63
N TYR A 106 -19.40 -22.21 15.98
CA TYR A 106 -19.84 -23.44 15.33
C TYR A 106 -18.87 -23.86 14.22
N SER A 107 -18.56 -22.96 13.29
CA SER A 107 -17.62 -23.24 12.18
C SER A 107 -16.21 -23.58 12.66
N PHE A 108 -15.74 -22.97 13.75
CA PHE A 108 -14.42 -23.27 14.32
C PHE A 108 -14.41 -24.58 15.13
N GLN A 109 -15.51 -24.91 15.83
CA GLN A 109 -15.68 -26.23 16.46
C GLN A 109 -15.72 -27.34 15.40
N ASP A 110 -16.41 -27.13 14.28
CA ASP A 110 -16.43 -28.05 13.15
C ASP A 110 -15.02 -28.23 12.55
N CYS A 111 -14.24 -27.16 12.45
CA CYS A 111 -12.84 -27.22 12.03
C CYS A 111 -11.96 -28.07 12.96
N LEU A 112 -12.15 -27.98 14.28
CA LEU A 112 -11.34 -28.73 15.25
C LEU A 112 -11.75 -30.19 15.40
N THR A 113 -13.06 -30.45 15.30
CA THR A 113 -13.61 -31.81 15.45
C THR A 113 -13.60 -32.60 14.14
N GLY A 114 -13.25 -31.95 13.02
CA GLY A 114 -13.24 -32.55 11.70
C GLY A 114 -14.62 -32.98 11.19
N CYS A 115 -15.69 -32.52 11.85
CA CYS A 115 -17.05 -32.91 11.54
C CYS A 115 -17.65 -31.90 10.55
N GLY A 116 -17.28 -31.99 9.27
CA GLY A 116 -17.75 -31.06 8.24
C GLY A 116 -18.08 -31.75 6.93
N SER A 117 -19.37 -31.77 6.59
CA SER A 117 -19.92 -32.11 5.26
C SER A 117 -19.53 -31.08 4.17
N ARG A 118 -18.90 -29.96 4.56
CA ARG A 118 -18.48 -28.87 3.68
C ARG A 118 -17.02 -29.10 3.26
N GLN A 119 -16.80 -29.18 1.94
CA GLN A 119 -15.49 -29.38 1.29
C GLN A 119 -14.58 -28.15 1.38
N SER A 120 -14.59 -27.45 2.52
CA SER A 120 -14.02 -26.12 2.70
C SER A 120 -12.48 -26.08 2.65
N PHE A 121 -11.82 -27.22 2.78
CA PHE A 121 -10.34 -27.35 2.70
C PHE A 121 -9.85 -27.86 1.34
N GLY A 122 -10.70 -27.78 0.31
CA GLY A 122 -10.43 -28.37 -1.00
C GLY A 122 -10.51 -29.89 -0.97
N ILE A 123 -10.70 -30.51 -2.14
CA ILE A 123 -10.66 -31.96 -2.26
C ILE A 123 -9.23 -32.33 -2.66
N PRO A 124 -8.40 -32.89 -1.76
CA PRO A 124 -7.11 -33.45 -2.15
C PRO A 124 -7.39 -34.65 -3.05
N LEU A 125 -6.77 -34.67 -4.23
CA LEU A 125 -6.85 -35.83 -5.12
C LEU A 125 -5.90 -36.90 -4.58
N GLU A 126 -6.39 -37.83 -3.76
CA GLU A 126 -5.55 -38.94 -3.34
C GLU A 126 -5.14 -39.81 -4.55
N LYS A 127 -3.82 -39.82 -4.77
CA LYS A 127 -2.99 -40.82 -5.45
C LYS A 127 -3.57 -41.39 -6.75
N HIS A 128 -3.04 -40.90 -7.88
CA HIS A 128 -2.34 -41.78 -8.85
C HIS A 128 -1.57 -41.02 -9.94
N LYS A 129 -0.33 -41.48 -10.17
CA LYS A 129 0.42 -41.54 -11.45
C LYS A 129 1.14 -40.32 -12.02
N SER A 130 1.34 -39.24 -11.28
CA SER A 130 2.36 -38.26 -11.68
C SER A 130 3.33 -38.03 -10.54
N LYS A 131 4.63 -38.00 -10.86
CA LYS A 131 5.67 -37.58 -9.91
C LYS A 131 5.18 -36.34 -9.14
N PRO A 132 5.27 -36.32 -7.80
CA PRO A 132 5.03 -35.10 -7.05
C PRO A 132 5.90 -34.02 -7.70
N LEU A 133 5.30 -32.86 -7.98
CA LEU A 133 6.09 -31.76 -8.52
C LEU A 133 7.15 -31.42 -7.47
N ASP A 134 8.38 -31.20 -7.91
CA ASP A 134 9.42 -30.74 -7.00
C ASP A 134 9.00 -29.37 -6.47
N ILE A 135 8.92 -29.25 -5.15
CA ILE A 135 8.57 -28.02 -4.43
C ILE A 135 9.52 -26.90 -4.85
N SER A 136 10.77 -27.25 -5.16
CA SER A 136 11.80 -26.32 -5.63
C SER A 136 11.47 -25.68 -6.99
N LEU A 137 10.88 -26.44 -7.92
CA LEU A 137 10.45 -25.93 -9.23
C LEU A 137 9.23 -25.01 -9.09
N LEU A 138 8.35 -25.33 -8.14
CA LEU A 138 7.17 -24.53 -7.85
C LEU A 138 7.55 -23.17 -7.23
N ASP A 139 8.53 -23.19 -6.34
CA ASP A 139 9.08 -21.99 -5.71
C ASP A 139 9.80 -21.09 -6.74
N GLN A 140 10.60 -21.66 -7.64
CA GLN A 140 11.23 -20.92 -8.74
C GLN A 140 10.19 -20.30 -9.68
N TYR A 141 9.14 -21.04 -10.04
CA TYR A 141 8.06 -20.54 -10.89
C TYR A 141 7.34 -19.34 -10.25
N ALA A 142 7.02 -19.44 -8.96
CA ALA A 142 6.34 -18.38 -8.22
C ALA A 142 7.19 -17.11 -8.17
N ILE A 143 8.48 -17.24 -7.86
CA ILE A 143 9.43 -16.13 -7.81
C ILE A 143 9.59 -15.50 -9.19
N GLU A 144 9.78 -16.27 -10.25
CA GLU A 144 9.97 -15.74 -11.61
C GLU A 144 8.74 -14.96 -12.09
N LYS A 145 7.53 -15.48 -11.85
CA LYS A 145 6.28 -14.78 -12.20
C LYS A 145 6.12 -13.49 -11.40
N TRP A 146 6.39 -13.54 -10.11
CA TRP A 146 6.30 -12.37 -9.24
C TRP A 146 7.34 -11.30 -9.62
N GLU A 147 8.60 -11.69 -9.80
CA GLU A 147 9.67 -10.79 -10.23
C GLU A 147 9.39 -10.18 -11.61
N ASN A 148 8.78 -10.93 -12.53
CA ASN A 148 8.37 -10.38 -13.83
C ASN A 148 7.34 -9.25 -13.70
N ILE A 149 6.38 -9.37 -12.77
CA ILE A 149 5.42 -8.30 -12.48
C ILE A 149 6.14 -7.07 -11.90
N LEU A 150 7.05 -7.28 -10.96
CA LEU A 150 7.81 -6.20 -10.35
C LEU A 150 8.79 -5.54 -11.33
N HIS A 151 9.39 -6.32 -12.25
CA HIS A 151 10.22 -5.82 -13.34
C HIS A 151 9.45 -4.92 -14.30
N PHE A 152 8.20 -5.30 -14.60
CA PHE A 152 7.32 -4.45 -15.38
C PHE A 152 7.04 -3.13 -14.64
N MET A 153 6.83 -3.17 -13.32
CA MET A 153 6.61 -1.96 -12.52
C MET A 153 7.80 -0.98 -12.54
N VAL A 154 9.03 -1.50 -12.62
CA VAL A 154 10.26 -0.70 -12.64
C VAL A 154 10.61 -0.22 -14.06
N GLY A 155 9.94 -0.73 -15.10
CA GLY A 155 10.11 -0.30 -16.48
C GLY A 155 11.34 -0.88 -17.18
N THR A 156 11.81 -2.06 -16.77
CA THR A 156 12.90 -2.75 -17.49
C THR A 156 12.41 -3.30 -18.83
N GLU A 157 13.13 -2.97 -19.91
CA GLU A 157 12.79 -3.27 -21.32
C GLU A 157 12.68 -4.77 -21.68
N LYS A 158 13.00 -5.68 -20.75
CA LYS A 158 13.07 -7.13 -20.98
C LYS A 158 11.85 -7.93 -20.47
N SER A 159 10.86 -7.32 -19.84
CA SER A 159 9.72 -8.08 -19.31
C SER A 159 8.58 -8.18 -20.32
N ASN A 160 8.11 -9.42 -20.54
CA ASN A 160 6.80 -9.67 -21.16
C ASN A 160 5.73 -8.83 -20.45
N VAL A 161 4.85 -8.20 -21.23
CA VAL A 161 3.71 -7.44 -20.69
C VAL A 161 2.87 -8.39 -19.82
N PRO A 162 2.67 -8.11 -18.53
CA PRO A 162 1.81 -8.93 -17.68
C PRO A 162 0.37 -8.88 -18.20
N SER A 163 -0.48 -9.81 -17.74
CA SER A 163 -1.86 -9.88 -18.22
C SER A 163 -2.62 -8.57 -17.99
N ALA A 164 -3.57 -8.27 -18.89
CA ALA A 164 -4.37 -7.03 -18.83
C ALA A 164 -5.05 -6.84 -17.47
N SER A 165 -5.51 -7.92 -16.82
CA SER A 165 -6.08 -7.90 -15.47
C SER A 165 -5.10 -7.31 -14.44
N VAL A 166 -3.83 -7.69 -14.48
CA VAL A 166 -2.80 -7.20 -13.54
C VAL A 166 -2.52 -5.72 -13.79
N LEU A 167 -2.42 -5.30 -15.06
CA LEU A 167 -2.20 -3.90 -15.42
C LEU A 167 -3.36 -3.00 -14.98
N GLU A 168 -4.59 -3.47 -15.14
CA GLU A 168 -5.76 -2.76 -14.65
C GLU A 168 -5.74 -2.62 -13.13
N VAL A 169 -5.35 -3.68 -12.41
CA VAL A 169 -5.25 -3.66 -10.95
C VAL A 169 -4.20 -2.64 -10.52
N VAL A 170 -2.99 -2.72 -11.07
CA VAL A 170 -1.86 -1.86 -10.73
C VAL A 170 -2.11 -0.39 -11.12
N THR A 171 -2.81 -0.13 -12.23
CA THR A 171 -3.17 1.23 -12.65
C THR A 171 -4.24 1.83 -11.75
N LYS A 172 -5.30 1.09 -11.44
CA LYS A 172 -6.37 1.55 -10.52
C LYS A 172 -5.88 1.71 -9.09
N ALA A 173 -4.92 0.88 -8.67
CA ALA A 173 -4.20 1.01 -7.42
C ALA A 173 -3.44 2.33 -7.28
N ASN A 174 -3.30 3.09 -8.38
CA ASN A 174 -2.34 4.19 -8.52
C ASN A 174 -0.92 3.74 -8.16
N LEU A 175 -0.55 2.49 -8.41
CA LEU A 175 0.83 2.01 -8.26
C LEU A 175 1.64 2.36 -9.52
N MET A 176 0.98 2.37 -10.68
CA MET A 176 1.51 2.89 -11.93
C MET A 176 0.57 3.95 -12.52
N ARG A 177 1.15 4.95 -13.17
CA ARG A 177 0.42 5.97 -13.92
C ARG A 177 0.67 5.76 -15.41
N ASP A 178 -0.40 5.70 -16.18
CA ASP A 178 -0.32 5.73 -17.64
C ASP A 178 -0.02 7.17 -18.08
N ILE A 179 1.05 7.35 -18.86
CA ILE A 179 1.46 8.65 -19.41
C ILE A 179 1.00 8.79 -20.87
N GLY A 180 0.30 7.79 -21.41
CA GLY A 180 -0.11 7.72 -22.80
C GLY A 180 1.00 7.11 -23.66
N GLY A 181 0.59 6.37 -24.69
CA GLY A 181 1.52 5.68 -25.60
C GLY A 181 2.04 4.33 -25.09
N GLY A 182 1.37 3.69 -24.12
CA GLY A 182 1.76 2.37 -23.60
C GLY A 182 2.98 2.39 -22.68
N LYS A 183 3.39 3.57 -22.21
CA LYS A 183 4.45 3.75 -21.21
C LYS A 183 3.81 4.07 -19.86
N TYR A 184 4.08 3.20 -18.89
CA TYR A 184 3.65 3.37 -17.51
C TYR A 184 4.83 3.85 -16.66
N GLU A 185 4.62 4.85 -15.82
CA GLU A 185 5.60 5.25 -14.79
C GLU A 185 5.13 4.83 -13.41
N ILE A 186 6.10 4.48 -12.56
CA ILE A 186 5.87 4.19 -11.16
C ILE A 186 5.43 5.46 -10.43
N THR A 187 4.44 5.33 -9.54
CA THR A 187 4.02 6.43 -8.66
C THR A 187 4.78 6.39 -7.34
N ASN A 188 4.62 7.44 -6.52
CA ASN A 188 5.06 7.47 -5.13
C ASN A 188 4.60 6.21 -4.34
N LYS A 189 3.32 5.84 -4.48
CA LYS A 189 2.74 4.66 -3.84
C LYS A 189 3.34 3.36 -4.39
N GLY A 190 3.55 3.29 -5.71
CA GLY A 190 4.22 2.17 -6.37
C GLY A 190 5.64 1.95 -5.86
N PHE A 191 6.38 3.03 -5.60
CA PHE A 191 7.70 2.90 -5.01
C PHE A 191 7.63 2.41 -3.56
N GLN A 192 6.75 2.95 -2.72
CA GLN A 192 6.54 2.43 -1.36
C GLN A 192 6.18 0.95 -1.34
N PHE A 193 5.38 0.51 -2.31
CA PHE A 193 5.03 -0.88 -2.49
C PHE A 193 6.26 -1.76 -2.77
N LEU A 194 7.17 -1.34 -3.66
CA LEU A 194 8.42 -2.09 -3.93
C LEU A 194 9.34 -2.22 -2.70
N LEU A 195 9.19 -1.34 -1.71
CA LEU A 195 9.99 -1.35 -0.48
C LEU A 195 9.44 -2.30 0.60
N GLN A 196 8.20 -2.76 0.45
CA GLN A 196 7.56 -3.64 1.43
C GLN A 196 8.08 -5.08 1.28
N ASP A 197 7.85 -5.91 2.29
CA ASP A 197 8.13 -7.34 2.21
C ASP A 197 7.20 -8.04 1.21
N VAL A 198 7.64 -9.18 0.68
CA VAL A 198 6.90 -9.91 -0.37
C VAL A 198 5.48 -10.26 0.08
N ASN A 199 5.28 -10.66 1.34
CA ASN A 199 3.95 -11.02 1.84
C ASN A 199 3.01 -9.80 1.86
N THR A 200 3.49 -8.67 2.39
CA THR A 200 2.75 -7.40 2.38
C THR A 200 2.48 -6.90 0.95
N GLN A 201 3.44 -7.06 0.04
CA GLN A 201 3.23 -6.74 -1.38
C GLN A 201 2.11 -7.58 -1.99
N VAL A 202 2.12 -8.90 -1.77
CA VAL A 202 1.07 -9.78 -2.30
C VAL A 202 -0.28 -9.39 -1.70
N TRP A 203 -0.38 -9.19 -0.38
CA TRP A 203 -1.62 -8.74 0.26
C TRP A 203 -2.13 -7.41 -0.26
N ALA A 204 -1.26 -6.42 -0.46
CA ALA A 204 -1.68 -5.13 -0.97
C ALA A 204 -2.23 -5.21 -2.41
N ILE A 205 -1.67 -6.07 -3.27
CA ILE A 205 -2.23 -6.34 -4.60
C ILE A 205 -3.56 -7.10 -4.49
N LEU A 206 -3.66 -8.10 -3.62
CA LEU A 206 -4.88 -8.89 -3.43
C LEU A 206 -6.04 -8.05 -2.86
N ILE A 207 -5.77 -7.16 -1.90
CA ILE A 207 -6.76 -6.23 -1.34
C ILE A 207 -7.25 -5.28 -2.44
N GLN A 208 -6.33 -4.75 -3.23
CA GLN A 208 -6.70 -3.87 -4.33
C GLN A 208 -7.48 -4.61 -5.43
N TYR A 209 -7.16 -5.87 -5.66
CA TYR A 209 -7.92 -6.75 -6.52
C TYR A 209 -9.34 -6.96 -5.99
N LEU A 210 -9.54 -7.14 -4.67
CA LEU A 210 -10.87 -7.25 -4.06
C LEU A 210 -11.71 -5.99 -4.27
N ASP A 211 -11.13 -4.81 -4.10
CA ASP A 211 -11.82 -3.54 -4.35
C ASP A 211 -12.26 -3.40 -5.81
N ILE A 212 -11.45 -3.89 -6.75
CA ILE A 212 -11.75 -3.83 -8.19
C ILE A 212 -12.76 -4.90 -8.59
N ALA A 213 -12.65 -6.11 -8.04
CA ALA A 213 -13.56 -7.22 -8.27
C ALA A 213 -14.98 -6.88 -7.77
N GLY A 214 -15.08 -6.16 -6.64
CA GLY A 214 -16.36 -5.67 -6.11
C GLY A 214 -17.02 -4.61 -7.01
N VAL A 215 -16.23 -3.75 -7.67
CA VAL A 215 -16.77 -2.63 -8.48
C VAL A 215 -17.02 -3.01 -9.95
N MET A 216 -16.19 -3.86 -10.55
CA MET A 216 -16.25 -4.15 -11.99
C MET A 216 -16.77 -5.54 -12.36
N LEU A 217 -16.57 -6.55 -11.52
CA LEU A 217 -16.90 -7.94 -11.84
C LEU A 217 -18.18 -8.43 -11.15
N ASN A 218 -18.78 -7.62 -10.25
CA ASN A 218 -19.96 -7.99 -9.45
C ASN A 218 -19.77 -9.33 -8.71
N MET A 219 -18.52 -9.64 -8.36
CA MET A 219 -18.15 -10.86 -7.65
C MET A 219 -18.49 -10.71 -6.18
N ASN A 220 -18.96 -11.81 -5.57
CA ASN A 220 -19.20 -11.86 -4.15
C ASN A 220 -17.84 -11.83 -3.41
N VAL A 221 -17.55 -10.71 -2.74
CA VAL A 221 -16.29 -10.50 -1.99
C VAL A 221 -16.04 -11.63 -0.98
N VAL A 222 -17.12 -12.21 -0.42
CA VAL A 222 -17.05 -13.33 0.53
C VAL A 222 -16.46 -14.57 -0.12
N GLU A 223 -16.86 -14.93 -1.34
CA GLU A 223 -16.37 -16.13 -2.04
C GLU A 223 -14.89 -16.01 -2.42
N VAL A 224 -14.44 -14.81 -2.78
CA VAL A 224 -13.04 -14.52 -3.12
C VAL A 224 -12.17 -14.61 -1.87
N LEU A 225 -12.60 -14.01 -0.77
CA LEU A 225 -11.89 -14.08 0.51
C LEU A 225 -11.81 -15.51 1.04
N ASN A 226 -12.92 -16.24 1.01
CA ASN A 226 -12.95 -17.65 1.42
C ASN A 226 -11.97 -18.48 0.59
N PHE A 227 -11.87 -18.22 -0.72
CA PHE A 227 -10.90 -18.90 -1.56
C PHE A 227 -9.44 -18.54 -1.23
N PHE A 228 -9.13 -17.27 -0.91
CA PHE A 228 -7.78 -16.91 -0.46
C PHE A 228 -7.39 -17.59 0.86
N PHE A 229 -8.33 -17.66 1.80
CA PHE A 229 -8.11 -18.33 3.08
C PHE A 229 -8.01 -19.85 2.93
N MET A 230 -8.82 -20.43 2.03
CA MET A 230 -8.70 -21.83 1.62
C MET A 230 -7.28 -22.07 1.07
N LEU A 231 -6.83 -21.30 0.07
CA LEU A 231 -5.49 -21.43 -0.53
C LEU A 231 -4.36 -21.34 0.49
N GLY A 232 -4.48 -20.47 1.49
CA GLY A 232 -3.49 -20.38 2.56
C GLY A 232 -3.47 -21.56 3.53
N SER A 233 -4.56 -22.33 3.60
CA SER A 233 -4.66 -23.54 4.41
C SER A 233 -4.23 -24.83 3.70
N LEU A 234 -3.99 -24.76 2.39
CA LEU A 234 -3.58 -25.91 1.59
C LEU A 234 -2.13 -26.31 1.85
N GLU A 235 -1.83 -27.59 1.63
CA GLU A 235 -0.49 -28.13 1.76
C GLU A 235 0.31 -28.00 0.46
N LEU A 236 1.59 -27.65 0.61
CA LEU A 236 2.52 -27.54 -0.52
C LEU A 236 2.75 -28.91 -1.16
N GLY A 237 2.69 -28.96 -2.49
CA GLY A 237 2.97 -30.17 -3.26
C GLY A 237 1.80 -31.14 -3.43
N GLN A 238 0.63 -30.88 -2.83
CA GLN A 238 -0.60 -31.64 -3.09
C GLN A 238 -1.37 -31.09 -4.30
N ASP A 239 -2.00 -31.96 -5.08
CA ASP A 239 -2.93 -31.57 -6.16
C ASP A 239 -4.38 -31.49 -5.68
N TYR A 240 -4.99 -30.34 -5.96
CA TYR A 240 -6.39 -30.07 -5.62
C TYR A 240 -7.25 -30.01 -6.89
N SER A 241 -8.48 -30.53 -6.79
CA SER A 241 -9.46 -30.52 -7.90
C SER A 241 -10.19 -29.17 -8.02
N VAL A 242 -10.48 -28.77 -9.26
CA VAL A 242 -11.26 -27.57 -9.61
C VAL A 242 -12.78 -27.83 -9.62
N GLU A 243 -13.21 -29.09 -9.46
CA GLU A 243 -14.62 -29.50 -9.64
C GLU A 243 -15.58 -28.89 -8.59
N GLY A 244 -15.11 -28.65 -7.37
CA GLY A 244 -15.90 -28.03 -6.29
C GLY A 244 -15.95 -26.49 -6.31
N LEU A 245 -15.26 -25.84 -7.26
CA LEU A 245 -15.14 -24.38 -7.27
C LEU A 245 -16.30 -23.70 -8.01
N THR A 246 -16.77 -22.60 -7.45
CA THR A 246 -17.77 -21.71 -8.06
C THR A 246 -17.22 -21.08 -9.36
N PRO A 247 -18.10 -20.64 -10.29
CA PRO A 247 -17.64 -19.99 -11.52
C PRO A 247 -16.76 -18.74 -11.25
N THR A 248 -17.04 -18.02 -10.18
CA THR A 248 -16.26 -16.87 -9.70
C THR A 248 -14.86 -17.30 -9.24
N GLN A 249 -14.75 -18.39 -8.48
CA GLN A 249 -13.48 -18.96 -8.03
C GLN A 249 -12.62 -19.50 -9.18
N ARG A 250 -13.24 -19.97 -10.27
CA ARG A 250 -12.48 -20.41 -11.46
C ARG A 250 -11.84 -19.25 -12.21
N GLN A 251 -12.55 -18.14 -12.38
CA GLN A 251 -11.98 -16.92 -12.94
C GLN A 251 -10.87 -16.37 -12.03
N LEU A 252 -11.10 -16.39 -10.72
CA LEU A 252 -10.09 -16.02 -9.73
C LEU A 252 -8.83 -16.89 -9.83
N LEU A 253 -8.98 -18.21 -10.02
CA LEU A 253 -7.86 -19.13 -10.18
C LEU A 253 -7.04 -18.80 -11.44
N ASP A 254 -7.69 -18.40 -12.54
CA ASP A 254 -7.01 -17.92 -13.75
C ASP A 254 -6.20 -16.64 -13.47
N ASP A 255 -6.74 -15.73 -12.68
CA ASP A 255 -6.04 -14.50 -12.29
C ASP A 255 -4.90 -14.77 -11.30
N LEU A 256 -5.07 -15.68 -10.34
CA LEU A 256 -4.03 -16.08 -9.38
C LEU A 256 -2.88 -16.87 -10.01
N GLU A 257 -3.14 -17.59 -11.11
CA GLU A 257 -2.06 -18.16 -11.93
C GLU A 257 -1.18 -17.05 -12.52
N ASN A 258 -1.78 -15.93 -12.96
CA ASN A 258 -1.01 -14.80 -13.49
C ASN A 258 -0.14 -14.13 -12.42
N TYR A 259 -0.62 -14.09 -11.17
CA TYR A 259 0.16 -13.62 -10.01
C TYR A 259 1.22 -14.62 -9.52
N GLY A 260 1.20 -15.86 -10.01
CA GLY A 260 2.11 -16.91 -9.56
C GLY A 260 1.74 -17.50 -8.19
N LEU A 261 0.51 -17.29 -7.71
CA LEU A 261 0.01 -17.83 -6.44
C LEU A 261 -0.44 -19.29 -6.56
N ALA A 262 -0.93 -19.66 -7.74
CA ALA A 262 -1.29 -21.03 -8.09
C ALA A 262 -0.56 -21.47 -9.36
N TYR A 263 -0.19 -22.75 -9.42
CA TYR A 263 0.40 -23.36 -10.60
C TYR A 263 -0.57 -24.37 -11.22
N ARG A 264 -0.74 -24.29 -12.54
CA ARG A 264 -1.43 -25.29 -13.35
C ARG A 264 -0.52 -25.75 -14.46
N ARG A 265 -0.50 -27.07 -14.72
CA ARG A 265 0.31 -27.65 -15.80
C ARG A 265 -0.16 -27.22 -17.20
N LYS A 266 -1.47 -26.96 -17.36
CA LYS A 266 -2.10 -26.46 -18.59
C LYS A 266 -3.22 -25.50 -18.20
N LYS A 267 -3.45 -24.45 -19.00
CA LYS A 267 -4.62 -23.56 -18.86
C LYS A 267 -5.89 -24.41 -18.95
N GLY A 268 -6.73 -24.36 -17.92
CA GLY A 268 -7.94 -25.19 -17.82
C GLY A 268 -7.73 -26.63 -17.33
N SER A 269 -6.55 -26.98 -16.79
CA SER A 269 -6.39 -28.27 -16.11
C SER A 269 -7.33 -28.36 -14.91
N THR A 270 -7.88 -29.55 -14.70
CA THR A 270 -8.73 -29.86 -13.52
C THR A 270 -7.95 -29.89 -12.21
N ARG A 271 -6.62 -29.69 -12.26
CA ARG A 271 -5.71 -29.73 -11.11
C ARG A 271 -4.93 -28.43 -10.98
N TYR A 272 -4.81 -27.94 -9.75
CA TYR A 272 -3.94 -26.83 -9.40
C TYR A 272 -3.09 -27.16 -8.18
N TYR A 273 -1.92 -26.51 -8.11
CA TYR A 273 -0.96 -26.64 -7.02
C TYR A 273 -0.78 -25.26 -6.35
N PRO A 274 -0.98 -25.13 -5.03
CA PRO A 274 -0.68 -23.90 -4.32
C PRO A 274 0.83 -23.68 -4.24
N THR A 275 1.28 -22.45 -4.48
CA THR A 275 2.69 -22.08 -4.34
C THR A 275 3.02 -21.66 -2.91
N ARG A 276 4.32 -21.59 -2.56
CA ARG A 276 4.75 -21.08 -1.25
C ARG A 276 4.22 -19.68 -0.96
N LEU A 277 4.17 -18.80 -1.97
CA LEU A 277 3.59 -17.46 -1.84
C LEU A 277 2.16 -17.50 -1.29
N ALA A 278 1.33 -18.43 -1.78
CA ALA A 278 -0.06 -18.56 -1.32
C ALA A 278 -0.17 -19.09 0.11
N THR A 279 0.66 -20.07 0.49
CA THR A 279 0.65 -20.62 1.85
C THR A 279 1.16 -19.61 2.89
N THR A 280 2.16 -18.79 2.53
CA THR A 280 2.70 -17.75 3.42
C THR A 280 1.74 -16.60 3.69
N LEU A 281 0.67 -16.45 2.89
CA LEU A 281 -0.34 -15.40 3.08
C LEU A 281 -1.03 -15.49 4.44
N THR A 282 -1.36 -16.70 4.90
CA THR A 282 -2.18 -16.91 6.11
C THR A 282 -1.39 -17.33 7.34
N SER A 283 -0.09 -17.62 7.21
CA SER A 283 0.75 -18.04 8.34
C SER A 283 1.16 -16.89 9.26
N GLY A 284 0.78 -15.64 8.94
CA GLY A 284 1.24 -14.45 9.65
C GLY A 284 2.76 -14.29 9.57
N ASN A 285 3.28 -13.12 9.93
CA ASN A 285 4.72 -12.83 9.93
C ASN A 285 5.56 -13.73 10.87
N ALA A 286 4.98 -14.76 11.49
CA ALA A 286 5.65 -15.77 12.32
C ALA A 286 6.24 -16.94 11.50
N ALA A 287 5.79 -17.15 10.26
CA ALA A 287 6.45 -18.07 9.33
C ALA A 287 7.40 -17.27 8.42
N THR A 288 8.45 -16.73 9.03
CA THR A 288 9.66 -16.40 8.27
C THR A 288 10.08 -17.65 7.50
N VAL A 289 10.51 -17.44 6.26
CA VAL A 289 10.94 -18.45 5.29
C VAL A 289 12.32 -19.01 5.70
N SER A 290 12.49 -19.39 6.97
CA SER A 290 13.79 -19.65 7.59
C SER A 290 13.87 -21.02 8.27
N SER A 291 12.94 -21.93 8.02
CA SER A 291 12.98 -23.27 8.62
C SER A 291 12.42 -24.33 7.66
N ASN A 292 13.12 -24.64 6.57
CA ASN A 292 13.15 -26.00 5.98
C ASN A 292 14.00 -26.10 4.70
N VAL A 293 15.22 -25.55 4.72
CA VAL A 293 16.34 -26.14 3.98
C VAL A 293 17.50 -26.23 4.97
N ASN A 294 18.08 -27.43 5.11
CA ASN A 294 19.21 -27.84 5.98
C ASN A 294 18.83 -28.51 7.31
N ILE A 295 18.32 -29.73 7.21
CA ILE A 295 18.80 -30.83 8.06
C ILE A 295 20.11 -31.30 7.40
N ASP A 296 21.16 -31.47 8.21
CA ASP A 296 22.56 -31.80 7.84
C ASP A 296 23.41 -30.67 7.25
N ASN A 297 24.09 -29.92 8.12
CA ASN A 297 25.55 -29.89 8.15
C ASN A 297 26.07 -29.01 9.30
N THR A 298 26.92 -29.60 10.12
CA THR A 298 27.75 -28.92 11.11
C THR A 298 29.02 -28.46 10.41
N ASP A 299 29.03 -27.22 9.90
CA ASP A 299 30.30 -26.52 9.70
C ASP A 299 30.13 -25.00 9.55
N ALA A 300 31.17 -24.29 9.95
CA ALA A 300 31.20 -22.85 10.11
C ALA A 300 31.13 -22.05 8.79
N GLY A 301 30.37 -20.94 8.81
CA GLY A 301 30.57 -19.80 7.91
C GLY A 301 29.77 -19.82 6.60
N GLU A 302 29.14 -18.67 6.31
CA GLU A 302 28.71 -18.25 4.98
C GLU A 302 27.54 -19.03 4.33
N ASP A 303 26.29 -18.71 4.71
CA ASP A 303 25.19 -18.51 3.75
C ASP A 303 23.89 -18.10 4.45
N SER A 304 23.85 -16.85 4.91
CA SER A 304 22.61 -16.17 5.35
C SER A 304 22.33 -14.95 4.49
N ALA A 305 22.53 -15.08 3.18
CA ALA A 305 22.61 -13.94 2.24
C ALA A 305 21.26 -13.37 1.78
N THR A 306 20.13 -13.93 2.18
CA THR A 306 18.80 -13.44 1.73
C THR A 306 18.16 -12.41 2.67
N GLU A 307 18.57 -12.35 3.95
CA GLU A 307 18.09 -11.33 4.92
C GLU A 307 19.21 -10.42 5.45
N GLN A 308 20.47 -10.68 5.07
CA GLN A 308 21.57 -9.77 5.35
C GLN A 308 21.55 -8.64 4.32
N GLY A 309 21.36 -7.41 4.77
CA GLY A 309 21.38 -6.25 3.88
C GLY A 309 22.65 -6.23 3.02
N PHE A 310 22.51 -5.75 1.80
CA PHE A 310 23.53 -5.90 0.75
C PHE A 310 24.15 -4.57 0.34
N ILE A 311 23.66 -3.44 0.87
CA ILE A 311 24.06 -2.11 0.44
C ILE A 311 25.09 -1.52 1.40
N ILE A 312 26.18 -1.01 0.83
CA ILE A 312 27.18 -0.20 1.52
C ILE A 312 27.22 1.20 0.90
N ILE A 313 27.17 2.24 1.73
CA ILE A 313 27.26 3.64 1.30
C ILE A 313 28.46 4.31 1.96
N GLU A 314 29.24 5.01 1.15
CA GLU A 314 30.37 5.84 1.56
C GLU A 314 29.99 7.33 1.65
N THR A 315 30.86 8.12 2.29
CA THR A 315 30.69 9.59 2.45
C THR A 315 30.82 10.38 1.15
N ASN A 316 31.38 9.76 0.10
CA ASN A 316 31.58 10.33 -1.24
C ASN A 316 30.39 10.06 -2.19
N TYR A 317 29.23 9.69 -1.66
CA TYR A 317 28.01 9.33 -2.41
C TYR A 317 28.14 8.07 -3.29
N LYS A 318 29.19 7.27 -3.13
CA LYS A 318 29.30 5.95 -3.76
C LYS A 318 28.53 4.91 -2.98
N LEU A 319 27.80 4.09 -3.72
CA LEU A 319 26.98 2.99 -3.25
C LEU A 319 27.52 1.70 -3.86
N TYR A 320 27.74 0.70 -3.02
CA TYR A 320 28.13 -0.65 -3.39
C TYR A 320 27.02 -1.60 -2.97
N ALA A 321 26.42 -2.29 -3.92
CA ALA A 321 25.35 -3.25 -3.68
C ALA A 321 25.83 -4.66 -4.01
N TYR A 322 25.88 -5.52 -3.01
CA TYR A 322 26.24 -6.94 -3.15
C TYR A 322 25.00 -7.78 -3.46
N THR A 323 24.49 -7.66 -4.69
CA THR A 323 23.31 -8.41 -5.12
C THR A 323 23.45 -8.95 -6.53
N LYS A 324 22.89 -10.14 -6.73
CA LYS A 324 22.72 -10.75 -8.07
C LYS A 324 21.31 -10.52 -8.61
N SER A 325 20.36 -10.08 -7.77
CA SER A 325 18.97 -9.89 -8.16
C SER A 325 18.85 -8.69 -9.10
N GLN A 326 18.36 -8.95 -10.32
CA GLN A 326 18.13 -7.92 -11.32
C GLN A 326 17.12 -6.87 -10.84
N LEU A 327 16.16 -7.28 -10.01
CA LEU A 327 15.12 -6.40 -9.46
C LEU A 327 15.74 -5.33 -8.56
N GLN A 328 16.57 -5.74 -7.60
CA GLN A 328 17.23 -4.81 -6.68
C GLN A 328 18.14 -3.83 -7.42
N ILE A 329 18.84 -4.30 -8.46
CA ILE A 329 19.65 -3.44 -9.35
C ILE A 329 18.78 -2.41 -10.07
N SER A 330 17.60 -2.83 -10.53
CA SER A 330 16.67 -1.94 -11.24
C SER A 330 16.07 -0.90 -10.30
N VAL A 331 15.78 -1.29 -9.04
CA VAL A 331 15.34 -0.34 -8.00
C VAL A 331 16.44 0.68 -7.69
N LEU A 332 17.70 0.26 -7.59
CA LEU A 332 18.83 1.18 -7.42
C LEU A 332 18.96 2.17 -8.58
N ASN A 333 18.72 1.72 -9.81
CA ASN A 333 18.76 2.57 -11.01
C ASN A 333 17.68 3.68 -11.01
N LEU A 334 16.65 3.60 -10.16
CA LEU A 334 15.62 4.63 -10.09
C LEU A 334 16.14 5.93 -9.45
N PHE A 335 17.05 5.83 -8.48
CA PHE A 335 17.54 6.96 -7.69
C PHE A 335 19.06 7.09 -7.63
N SER A 336 19.81 6.16 -8.23
CA SER A 336 21.26 6.24 -8.39
C SER A 336 21.68 5.98 -9.84
N GLU A 337 22.84 6.51 -10.22
CA GLU A 337 23.45 6.26 -11.51
C GLU A 337 24.39 5.05 -11.40
N LEU A 338 24.07 3.97 -12.12
CA LEU A 338 24.87 2.75 -12.14
C LEU A 338 26.16 2.98 -12.95
N GLN A 339 27.33 2.73 -12.35
CA GLN A 339 28.62 2.90 -13.02
C GLN A 339 29.14 1.57 -13.59
N PHE A 340 29.32 0.57 -12.72
CA PHE A 340 29.82 -0.75 -13.11
C PHE A 340 28.99 -1.86 -12.49
N ARG A 341 28.74 -2.90 -13.29
CA ARG A 341 28.10 -4.14 -12.87
C ARG A 341 29.10 -5.28 -12.95
N PHE A 342 29.41 -5.87 -11.80
CA PHE A 342 30.15 -7.12 -11.67
C PHE A 342 29.18 -8.28 -11.41
N SER A 343 29.68 -9.51 -11.39
CA SER A 343 28.85 -10.72 -11.21
C SER A 343 28.05 -10.71 -9.89
N ASN A 344 28.65 -10.20 -8.81
CA ASN A 344 28.05 -10.21 -7.46
C ASN A 344 28.08 -8.83 -6.78
N MET A 345 28.45 -7.78 -7.51
CA MET A 345 28.59 -6.43 -6.96
C MET A 345 28.19 -5.41 -8.01
N VAL A 346 27.42 -4.41 -7.60
CA VAL A 346 27.06 -3.26 -8.42
C VAL A 346 27.56 -2.00 -7.75
N THR A 347 28.22 -1.16 -8.53
CA THR A 347 28.69 0.16 -8.09
C THR A 347 27.78 1.22 -8.69
N ALA A 348 27.31 2.12 -7.84
CA ALA A 348 26.42 3.21 -8.21
C ALA A 348 26.86 4.50 -7.52
N THR A 349 26.54 5.65 -8.10
CA THR A 349 26.78 6.96 -7.48
C THR A 349 25.46 7.70 -7.35
N ILE A 350 25.22 8.29 -6.19
CA ILE A 350 24.03 9.12 -5.95
C ILE A 350 24.36 10.55 -6.39
N THR A 351 23.86 10.95 -7.55
CA THR A 351 24.04 12.30 -8.10
C THR A 351 22.79 13.15 -7.91
N ARG A 352 22.95 14.48 -7.95
CA ARG A 352 21.84 15.44 -7.85
C ARG A 352 20.81 15.22 -8.95
N ASP A 353 21.24 14.97 -10.19
CA ASP A 353 20.34 14.78 -11.32
C ASP A 353 19.57 13.46 -11.21
N SER A 354 20.22 12.40 -10.72
CA SER A 354 19.58 11.12 -10.43
C SER A 354 18.48 11.24 -9.39
N VAL A 355 18.76 11.89 -8.25
CA VAL A 355 17.75 12.13 -7.21
C VAL A 355 16.66 13.05 -7.74
N ARG A 356 16.97 14.09 -8.51
CA ARG A 356 15.96 14.96 -9.13
C ARG A 356 15.05 14.19 -10.08
N ASN A 357 15.57 13.23 -10.82
CA ASN A 357 14.78 12.35 -11.67
C ASN A 357 13.87 11.43 -10.85
N ALA A 358 14.39 10.82 -9.78
CA ALA A 358 13.59 10.03 -8.84
C ALA A 358 12.46 10.85 -8.21
N LEU A 359 12.76 12.08 -7.78
CA LEU A 359 11.77 13.02 -7.26
C LEU A 359 10.71 13.32 -8.33
N LYS A 360 11.08 13.56 -9.60
CA LYS A 360 10.11 13.77 -10.69
C LYS A 360 9.12 12.63 -10.81
N LYS A 361 9.57 11.38 -10.66
CA LYS A 361 8.74 10.16 -10.62
C LYS A 361 7.88 10.04 -9.35
N GLY A 362 8.04 10.97 -8.39
CA GLY A 362 7.24 11.05 -7.17
C GLY A 362 7.82 10.28 -5.99
N ILE A 363 9.04 9.75 -6.10
CA ILE A 363 9.75 9.10 -4.98
C ILE A 363 10.18 10.17 -3.98
N THR A 364 9.93 10.00 -2.69
CA THR A 364 10.32 10.98 -1.66
C THR A 364 11.74 10.71 -1.12
N ALA A 365 12.43 11.75 -0.63
CA ALA A 365 13.74 11.58 -0.02
C ALA A 365 13.70 10.60 1.16
N GLN A 366 12.65 10.68 1.97
CA GLN A 366 12.46 9.81 3.13
C GLN A 366 12.35 8.33 2.74
N GLN A 367 11.69 8.02 1.61
CA GLN A 367 11.60 6.64 1.12
C GLN A 367 12.94 6.10 0.65
N ILE A 368 13.74 6.93 -0.03
CA ILE A 368 15.10 6.55 -0.44
C ILE A 368 15.93 6.24 0.82
N ILE A 369 15.86 7.10 1.83
CA ILE A 369 16.59 6.89 3.10
C ILE A 369 16.12 5.62 3.82
N SER A 370 14.80 5.39 3.90
CA SER A 370 14.24 4.18 4.50
C SER A 370 14.70 2.91 3.77
N TYR A 371 14.72 2.93 2.43
CA TYR A 371 15.22 1.81 1.62
C TYR A 371 16.69 1.50 1.91
N LEU A 372 17.54 2.53 1.87
CA LEU A 372 18.97 2.42 2.14
C LEU A 372 19.24 1.93 3.57
N THR A 373 18.40 2.32 4.53
CA THR A 373 18.50 1.86 5.92
C THR A 373 18.09 0.40 6.07
N ALA A 374 16.97 -0.02 5.45
CA ALA A 374 16.44 -1.38 5.55
C ALA A 374 17.42 -2.41 4.95
N HIS A 375 17.98 -2.11 3.77
CA HIS A 375 18.90 -3.00 3.05
C HIS A 375 20.38 -2.72 3.33
N SER A 376 20.71 -1.99 4.40
CA SER A 376 22.09 -1.72 4.81
C SER A 376 22.83 -2.99 5.25
N HIS A 377 24.09 -3.11 4.86
CA HIS A 377 24.93 -4.26 5.19
C HIS A 377 25.11 -4.42 6.71
N PRO A 378 25.10 -5.64 7.28
CA PRO A 378 25.25 -5.86 8.72
C PRO A 378 26.53 -5.22 9.30
N GLN A 379 27.59 -5.10 8.52
CA GLN A 379 28.81 -4.40 8.93
C GLN A 379 28.61 -2.88 9.11
N MET A 380 27.66 -2.27 8.38
CA MET A 380 27.24 -0.89 8.62
C MET A 380 26.32 -0.78 9.83
N LYS A 381 25.48 -1.78 10.09
CA LYS A 381 24.60 -1.82 11.28
C LYS A 381 25.38 -1.87 12.60
N LYS A 382 26.63 -2.33 12.58
CA LYS A 382 27.55 -2.30 13.73
C LYS A 382 28.06 -0.89 14.06
N ARG A 383 27.97 0.08 13.14
CA ARG A 383 28.35 1.48 13.39
C ARG A 383 27.21 2.22 14.09
N PRO A 384 27.51 3.19 14.97
CA PRO A 384 26.48 3.96 15.68
C PRO A 384 25.59 4.78 14.74
N SER A 385 26.10 5.15 13.55
CA SER A 385 25.34 5.76 12.46
C SER A 385 25.22 4.77 11.28
N LEU A 386 24.02 4.25 11.06
CA LEU A 386 23.68 3.33 9.96
C LEU A 386 23.97 3.92 8.58
N LEU A 387 23.71 5.21 8.39
CA LEU A 387 23.97 5.97 7.17
C LEU A 387 24.78 7.22 7.51
N PRO A 388 25.73 7.64 6.65
CA PRO A 388 26.41 8.93 6.81
C PRO A 388 25.39 10.08 6.82
N SER A 389 25.45 10.94 7.84
CA SER A 389 24.55 12.11 7.94
C SER A 389 24.66 13.04 6.73
N THR A 390 25.88 13.19 6.19
CA THR A 390 26.12 13.98 4.97
C THR A 390 25.28 13.52 3.78
N VAL A 391 25.12 12.21 3.59
CA VAL A 391 24.33 11.65 2.48
C VAL A 391 22.84 11.85 2.76
N LYS A 392 22.40 11.60 3.99
CA LYS A 392 21.00 11.79 4.40
C LYS A 392 20.55 13.24 4.21
N ASP A 393 21.32 14.18 4.72
CA ASP A 393 21.02 15.60 4.68
C ASP A 393 21.07 16.11 3.24
N GLN A 394 22.04 15.65 2.44
CA GLN A 394 22.15 16.06 1.04
C GLN A 394 20.94 15.64 0.19
N ILE A 395 20.42 14.41 0.38
CA ILE A 395 19.21 13.94 -0.33
C ILE A 395 18.00 14.78 0.07
N GLN A 396 17.86 15.14 1.36
CA GLN A 396 16.78 16.01 1.84
C GLN A 396 16.91 17.43 1.30
N LEU A 397 18.12 17.99 1.24
CA LEU A 397 18.37 19.31 0.65
C LEU A 397 17.98 19.35 -0.82
N TRP A 398 18.26 18.29 -1.59
CA TRP A 398 17.83 18.20 -2.99
C TRP A 398 16.30 18.15 -3.14
N GLU A 399 15.58 17.53 -2.20
CA GLU A 399 14.11 17.57 -2.17
C GLU A 399 13.58 18.97 -1.82
N MET A 400 14.15 19.62 -0.81
CA MET A 400 13.80 21.00 -0.43
C MET A 400 14.07 21.98 -1.57
N GLU A 401 15.14 21.78 -2.34
CA GLU A 401 15.47 22.61 -3.50
C GLU A 401 14.35 22.57 -4.54
N ARG A 402 13.75 21.39 -4.78
CA ARG A 402 12.60 21.26 -5.68
C ARG A 402 11.34 21.89 -5.09
N ASN A 403 11.08 21.66 -3.81
CA ASN A 403 9.89 22.16 -3.12
C ASN A 403 9.98 23.65 -2.72
N ARG A 404 10.99 24.37 -3.21
CA ARG A 404 11.22 25.79 -2.91
C ARG A 404 10.09 26.71 -3.39
N LEU A 405 9.39 26.33 -4.46
CA LEU A 405 8.31 27.12 -5.05
C LEU A 405 6.97 26.41 -4.84
N VAL A 406 6.11 27.01 -4.03
CA VAL A 406 4.70 26.59 -3.91
C VAL A 406 3.88 27.44 -4.87
N VAL A 407 3.42 26.84 -5.95
CA VAL A 407 2.50 27.49 -6.89
C VAL A 407 1.09 27.29 -6.35
N GLN A 408 0.42 28.40 -6.01
CA GLN A 408 -0.96 28.38 -5.57
C GLN A 408 -1.78 29.31 -6.45
N GLU A 409 -2.80 28.77 -7.10
CA GLU A 409 -3.71 29.55 -7.91
C GLU A 409 -4.54 30.46 -7.00
N CYS A 410 -4.43 31.77 -7.22
CA CYS A 410 -5.13 32.77 -6.42
C CYS A 410 -5.66 33.92 -7.28
N TYR A 411 -6.78 34.49 -6.83
CA TYR A 411 -7.31 35.74 -7.36
C TYR A 411 -6.67 36.89 -6.60
N LEU A 412 -5.97 37.75 -7.33
CA LEU A 412 -5.39 38.96 -6.78
C LEU A 412 -6.42 40.08 -6.77
N TYR A 413 -6.71 40.60 -5.58
CA TYR A 413 -7.47 41.83 -5.42
C TYR A 413 -6.51 43.02 -5.27
N LYS A 414 -6.68 44.01 -6.14
CA LYS A 414 -5.90 45.25 -6.19
C LYS A 414 -6.82 46.46 -6.36
N ASP A 415 -6.24 47.66 -6.25
CA ASP A 415 -6.88 48.96 -6.53
C ASP A 415 -8.05 49.33 -5.59
N PHE A 416 -7.84 49.22 -4.28
CA PHE A 416 -8.79 49.72 -3.26
C PHE A 416 -8.69 51.24 -3.10
N LYS A 417 -9.82 51.94 -3.26
CA LYS A 417 -9.93 53.40 -3.06
C LYS A 417 -9.63 53.81 -1.60
N THR A 418 -10.23 53.12 -0.63
CA THR A 418 -10.15 53.47 0.80
C THR A 418 -9.36 52.42 1.59
N TRP A 419 -8.56 52.86 2.57
CA TRP A 419 -7.86 51.95 3.49
C TRP A 419 -8.81 51.12 4.36
N SER A 420 -9.91 51.72 4.84
CA SER A 420 -10.93 51.02 5.63
C SER A 420 -11.66 49.92 4.85
N ASP A 421 -11.86 50.13 3.54
CA ASP A 421 -12.49 49.13 2.66
C ASP A 421 -11.56 47.91 2.48
N TYR A 422 -10.25 48.14 2.33
CA TYR A 422 -9.24 47.08 2.31
C TYR A 422 -9.21 46.28 3.62
N GLU A 423 -9.13 46.96 4.77
CA GLU A 423 -9.05 46.31 6.08
C GLU A 423 -10.30 45.47 6.39
N MET A 424 -11.49 45.97 6.03
CA MET A 424 -12.75 45.27 6.26
C MET A 424 -12.86 43.98 5.42
N ILE A 425 -12.46 44.05 4.14
CA ILE A 425 -12.51 42.89 3.25
C ILE A 425 -11.41 41.89 3.64
N LEU A 426 -10.23 42.36 4.05
CA LEU A 426 -9.17 41.51 4.59
C LEU A 426 -9.65 40.80 5.86
N LYS A 427 -10.23 41.50 6.84
CA LYS A 427 -10.80 40.86 8.06
C LYS A 427 -11.85 39.80 7.74
N HIS A 428 -12.71 40.03 6.74
CA HIS A 428 -13.70 39.05 6.32
C HIS A 428 -13.05 37.83 5.64
N ALA A 429 -12.07 38.06 4.76
CA ALA A 429 -11.34 36.98 4.09
C ALA A 429 -10.47 36.16 5.06
N THR A 430 -9.87 36.81 6.07
CA THR A 430 -9.12 36.14 7.15
C THR A 430 -10.04 35.28 8.01
N LYS A 431 -11.24 35.77 8.35
CA LYS A 431 -12.25 34.97 9.09
C LYS A 431 -12.70 33.72 8.33
N LEU A 432 -12.73 33.79 7.01
CA LEU A 432 -13.05 32.64 6.15
C LEU A 432 -11.85 31.72 5.90
N GLY A 433 -10.64 32.12 6.27
CA GLY A 433 -9.41 31.33 6.06
C GLY A 433 -8.99 31.21 4.59
N VAL A 434 -9.40 32.15 3.74
CA VAL A 434 -9.21 32.07 2.27
C VAL A 434 -8.08 32.96 1.74
N VAL A 435 -7.40 33.72 2.62
CA VAL A 435 -6.30 34.61 2.25
C VAL A 435 -5.01 33.81 2.12
N VAL A 436 -4.39 33.86 0.94
CA VAL A 436 -3.11 33.20 0.64
C VAL A 436 -1.93 34.14 0.90
N TRP A 437 -2.10 35.41 0.55
CA TRP A 437 -1.05 36.42 0.63
C TRP A 437 -1.65 37.80 0.85
N SER A 438 -1.01 38.64 1.65
CA SER A 438 -1.41 40.04 1.86
C SER A 438 -0.20 40.96 1.77
N ASN A 439 -0.42 42.16 1.23
CA ASN A 439 0.53 43.26 1.23
C ASN A 439 -0.20 44.56 1.56
N GLU A 440 0.05 45.05 2.76
CA GLU A 440 -0.61 46.24 3.31
C GLU A 440 -0.14 47.52 2.61
N SER A 441 1.15 47.63 2.27
CA SER A 441 1.73 48.82 1.64
C SER A 441 1.11 49.13 0.27
N LYS A 442 0.80 48.09 -0.50
CA LYS A 442 0.19 48.22 -1.83
C LYS A 442 -1.33 48.02 -1.83
N LYS A 443 -1.94 47.75 -0.67
CA LYS A 443 -3.36 47.38 -0.53
C LYS A 443 -3.73 46.22 -1.47
N MET A 444 -2.95 45.15 -1.45
CA MET A 444 -3.22 43.96 -2.28
C MET A 444 -3.37 42.73 -1.39
N PHE A 445 -4.23 41.80 -1.77
CA PHE A 445 -4.27 40.47 -1.18
C PHE A 445 -4.73 39.42 -2.19
N GLY A 446 -4.20 38.21 -2.07
CA GLY A 446 -4.56 37.05 -2.87
C GLY A 446 -5.55 36.16 -2.12
N VAL A 447 -6.61 35.71 -2.82
CA VAL A 447 -7.63 34.80 -2.28
C VAL A 447 -7.65 33.51 -3.09
N THR A 448 -7.90 32.38 -2.43
CA THR A 448 -8.08 31.08 -3.09
C THR A 448 -9.29 31.06 -4.04
N GLU A 449 -9.28 30.21 -5.05
CA GLU A 449 -10.40 30.07 -6.00
C GLU A 449 -11.72 29.73 -5.30
N ALA A 450 -11.70 28.78 -4.36
CA ALA A 450 -12.88 28.40 -3.58
C ALA A 450 -13.44 29.56 -2.72
N GLY A 451 -12.57 30.47 -2.26
CA GLY A 451 -12.97 31.63 -1.47
C GLY A 451 -13.42 32.83 -2.29
N HIS A 452 -13.12 32.86 -3.59
CA HIS A 452 -13.38 34.01 -4.46
C HIS A 452 -14.86 34.38 -4.52
N GLU A 453 -15.74 33.38 -4.65
CA GLU A 453 -17.18 33.61 -4.76
C GLU A 453 -17.77 34.23 -3.49
N HIS A 454 -17.34 33.72 -2.32
CA HIS A 454 -17.78 34.23 -1.01
C HIS A 454 -17.30 35.66 -0.76
N VAL A 455 -16.04 35.97 -1.09
CA VAL A 455 -15.50 37.33 -0.95
C VAL A 455 -16.19 38.28 -1.95
N ARG A 456 -16.45 37.83 -3.18
CA ARG A 456 -17.19 38.62 -4.18
C ARG A 456 -18.63 38.90 -3.77
N ALA A 457 -19.33 37.92 -3.19
CA ALA A 457 -20.69 38.10 -2.67
C ALA A 457 -20.74 39.13 -1.54
N PHE A 458 -19.74 39.10 -0.62
CA PHE A 458 -19.62 40.08 0.45
C PHE A 458 -19.38 41.50 -0.09
N ILE A 459 -18.49 41.65 -1.08
CA ILE A 459 -18.24 42.93 -1.76
C ILE A 459 -19.53 43.45 -2.42
N LYS A 460 -20.27 42.60 -3.15
CA LYS A 460 -21.55 42.98 -3.77
C LYS A 460 -22.60 43.42 -2.74
N LYS A 461 -22.71 42.70 -1.61
CA LYS A 461 -23.63 43.08 -0.51
C LYS A 461 -23.28 44.45 0.08
N LYS A 462 -21.99 44.75 0.22
CA LYS A 462 -21.51 46.06 0.69
C LYS A 462 -21.73 47.19 -0.33
N MET A 463 -21.55 46.92 -1.62
CA MET A 463 -21.92 47.87 -2.68
C MET A 463 -23.43 48.18 -2.64
N ALA A 464 -24.29 47.17 -2.45
CA ALA A 464 -25.73 47.35 -2.35
C ALA A 464 -26.14 48.17 -1.12
N GLN A 465 -25.51 47.94 0.05
CA GLN A 465 -25.74 48.72 1.27
C GLN A 465 -25.30 50.20 1.15
N ARG A 466 -24.22 50.48 0.40
CA ARG A 466 -23.80 51.87 0.14
C ARG A 466 -24.75 52.57 -0.84
N LYS A 467 -25.27 51.87 -1.85
CA LYS A 467 -26.27 52.42 -2.78
C LYS A 467 -27.60 52.75 -2.08
N SER A 468 -28.02 51.99 -1.06
CA SER A 468 -29.23 52.29 -0.30
C SER A 468 -29.07 53.48 0.66
N ASN A 469 -27.85 53.80 1.10
CA ASN A 469 -27.57 54.86 2.08
C ASN A 469 -27.32 56.25 1.48
N GLY A 470 -27.65 56.48 0.20
CA GLY A 470 -27.71 57.83 -0.37
C GLY A 470 -26.34 58.50 -0.56
N THR A 471 -25.62 58.11 -1.60
CA THR A 471 -24.63 58.98 -2.26
C THR A 471 -24.57 58.55 -3.72
N GLY A 472 -25.19 59.35 -4.60
CA GLY A 472 -25.15 59.15 -6.04
C GLY A 472 -23.77 59.47 -6.59
N GLY A 473 -22.87 58.49 -6.53
CA GLY A 473 -21.57 58.53 -7.18
C GLY A 473 -21.32 57.17 -7.85
N ASN A 474 -20.96 57.18 -9.12
CA ASN A 474 -20.69 55.99 -9.92
C ASN A 474 -19.35 55.37 -9.48
N ASP A 475 -19.32 54.77 -8.29
CA ASP A 475 -18.09 54.32 -7.64
C ASP A 475 -17.94 52.80 -7.69
N ASN A 476 -17.25 52.35 -8.74
CA ASN A 476 -16.63 51.03 -8.75
C ASN A 476 -15.64 50.91 -7.57
N PHE A 477 -15.88 49.94 -6.68
CA PHE A 477 -15.05 49.63 -5.50
C PHE A 477 -13.63 49.15 -5.88
N MET A 478 -13.47 48.71 -7.13
CA MET A 478 -12.23 48.32 -7.77
C MET A 478 -12.23 48.90 -9.18
N GLY A 479 -11.16 49.60 -9.57
CA GLY A 479 -10.89 49.81 -11.00
C GLY A 479 -10.84 48.43 -11.68
N ASN A 480 -11.49 48.26 -12.83
CA ASN A 480 -11.55 46.99 -13.58
C ASN A 480 -10.18 46.28 -13.58
N GLY A 481 -10.01 45.29 -12.70
CA GLY A 481 -8.67 44.79 -12.38
C GLY A 481 -8.63 43.41 -11.74
N VAL A 482 -9.73 42.63 -11.81
CA VAL A 482 -9.67 41.19 -11.54
C VAL A 482 -9.09 40.53 -12.79
N ASN A 483 -7.79 40.73 -13.02
CA ASN A 483 -7.09 40.00 -14.07
C ASN A 483 -6.76 38.61 -13.51
N ARG A 484 -7.33 37.58 -14.14
CA ARG A 484 -6.83 36.22 -14.03
C ARG A 484 -5.42 36.24 -14.62
N SER A 485 -4.39 36.29 -13.79
CA SER A 485 -3.01 36.08 -14.24
C SER A 485 -2.92 34.65 -14.74
N THR A 486 -2.90 34.48 -16.06
CA THR A 486 -2.57 33.22 -16.73
C THR A 486 -1.14 32.80 -16.35
N PRO A 487 -0.83 31.49 -16.30
CA PRO A 487 0.53 31.03 -16.05
C PRO A 487 1.44 31.59 -17.14
N ILE A 488 2.57 32.17 -16.74
CA ILE A 488 3.67 32.49 -17.65
C ILE A 488 4.18 31.15 -18.19
N GLY A 489 3.84 30.83 -19.43
CA GLY A 489 4.40 29.70 -20.15
C GLY A 489 5.90 29.90 -20.25
N TYR A 490 6.67 29.02 -19.61
CA TYR A 490 8.06 28.80 -19.98
C TYR A 490 8.06 28.28 -21.42
N GLY A 491 8.40 29.15 -22.36
CA GLY A 491 8.66 28.76 -23.73
C GLY A 491 9.93 27.91 -23.77
N ASP A 492 9.77 26.61 -24.01
CA ASP A 492 10.84 25.75 -24.49
C ASP A 492 11.29 26.27 -25.86
N SER A 493 12.40 27.00 -25.87
CA SER A 493 13.17 27.26 -27.08
C SER A 493 13.90 25.97 -27.47
N SER A 494 13.18 25.03 -28.09
CA SER A 494 13.78 23.95 -28.87
C SER A 494 13.99 24.44 -30.30
N ASN A 495 15.27 24.67 -30.59
CA ASN A 495 15.82 25.13 -31.85
C ASN A 495 15.69 24.02 -32.90
N SER A 496 14.74 24.14 -33.83
CA SER A 496 14.65 23.32 -35.04
C SER A 496 15.60 23.85 -36.10
N GLY A 497 16.84 23.34 -36.09
CA GLY A 497 17.80 23.51 -37.18
C GLY A 497 17.64 22.40 -38.22
N THR A 498 17.00 22.70 -39.33
CA THR A 498 17.07 21.91 -40.58
C THR A 498 18.43 22.18 -41.24
N PRO A 499 19.22 21.16 -41.64
CA PRO A 499 20.41 21.40 -42.44
C PRO A 499 20.02 21.40 -43.93
N ALA A 500 20.33 22.51 -44.61
CA ALA A 500 20.36 22.56 -46.07
C ALA A 500 21.80 22.81 -46.51
N ARG A 501 22.49 21.73 -46.89
CA ARG A 501 23.31 21.62 -48.10
C ARG A 501 23.69 20.17 -48.35
#